data_AF-A0A0A5GEE5-F1
#
_entry.id   AF-A0A0A5GEE5-F1
#
_cell.length_a   1.000
_cell.length_b   1.000
_cell.length_c   1.000
_cell.angle_alpha   90.00
_cell.angle_beta   90.00
_cell.angle_gamma   90.00
#
_symmetry.space_group_name_H-M   'P 1'
#
loop_
_entity.id
_entity.type
_entity.pdbx_description
1 polymer ?
#
loop_
_entity_poly.entity_id
_entity_poly.type
_entity_poly.pdbx_seq_one_letter_code
_entity_poly.pdbx_strand_id
1 'polypeptide(L)'
;MKEVLYKNLNMKSGLALILIFTFMVWGWYNWHEKRQYEDYITNSMMSDDLWHVSHSSEEAMNVMEDVITTKTITPEQASALSREFSRIHELTWKYEAMAHEFDRVGERDDLGIGSETSLAAGDIARYFKNLSDELGESKQIPEDKLKRYQSVLNLTSGWYQVDQDVFGPDTMERLKESGIQSDLWVQYLMALQKSTINTVEDIPVTVEILDFDAYLE
;
A
#
# COMPACT_ATOMS: atom_id res chain seq x y z
N MET A 1 -34.94 45.66 -42.05
CA MET A 1 -33.64 45.08 -42.45
C MET A 1 -33.01 44.35 -41.25
N LYS A 2 -33.67 43.30 -40.75
CA LYS A 2 -33.26 42.50 -39.57
C LYS A 2 -33.58 41.00 -39.76
N GLU A 3 -33.66 40.54 -41.01
CA GLU A 3 -34.12 39.18 -41.33
C GLU A 3 -33.23 38.48 -42.35
N VAL A 4 -31.90 38.54 -42.24
CA VAL A 4 -31.07 37.61 -43.04
C VAL A 4 -29.75 37.28 -42.34
N LEU A 5 -29.79 36.68 -41.15
CA LEU A 5 -28.56 36.13 -40.54
C LEU A 5 -28.74 34.76 -39.87
N TYR A 6 -29.89 34.10 -40.03
CA TYR A 6 -30.11 32.72 -39.56
C TYR A 6 -30.45 31.77 -40.71
N LYS A 7 -29.65 31.80 -41.78
CA LYS A 7 -29.73 30.81 -42.86
C LYS A 7 -28.50 29.92 -42.82
N ASN A 8 -28.73 28.64 -42.53
CA ASN A 8 -27.78 27.52 -42.56
C ASN A 8 -26.71 27.46 -41.45
N LEU A 9 -27.11 27.62 -40.18
CA LEU A 9 -26.48 26.76 -39.17
C LEU A 9 -26.97 25.34 -39.47
N ASN A 10 -26.18 24.61 -40.25
CA ASN A 10 -26.43 23.20 -40.53
C ASN A 10 -26.62 22.52 -39.17
N MET A 11 -27.79 21.94 -38.89
CA MET A 11 -28.17 21.47 -37.55
C MET A 11 -27.12 20.49 -36.98
N LYS A 12 -26.41 19.79 -37.89
CA LYS A 12 -25.23 18.96 -37.63
C LYS A 12 -24.03 19.73 -37.06
N SER A 13 -23.74 20.92 -37.58
CA SER A 13 -22.70 21.82 -37.08
C SER A 13 -23.02 22.41 -35.71
N GLY A 14 -24.31 22.69 -35.43
CA GLY A 14 -24.76 23.11 -34.10
C GLY A 14 -24.63 22.00 -33.06
N LEU A 15 -25.06 20.77 -33.40
CA LEU A 15 -24.87 19.58 -32.56
C LEU A 15 -23.40 19.26 -32.31
N ALA A 16 -22.54 19.41 -33.32
CA ALA A 16 -21.10 19.21 -33.18
C ALA A 16 -20.46 20.21 -32.19
N LEU A 17 -20.87 21.48 -32.22
CA LEU A 17 -20.40 22.50 -31.27
C LEU A 17 -20.84 22.19 -29.84
N ILE A 18 -22.07 21.71 -29.65
CA ILE A 18 -22.56 21.28 -28.33
C ILE A 18 -21.71 20.10 -27.82
N LEU A 19 -21.48 19.08 -28.64
CA LEU A 19 -20.64 17.93 -28.29
C LEU A 19 -19.21 18.34 -27.90
N ILE A 20 -18.58 19.20 -28.71
CA ILE A 20 -17.23 19.72 -28.43
C ILE A 20 -17.21 20.50 -27.10
N PHE A 21 -18.23 21.32 -26.85
CA PHE A 21 -18.34 22.05 -25.59
C PHE A 21 -18.54 21.10 -24.39
N THR A 22 -19.38 20.07 -24.53
CA THR A 22 -19.56 19.05 -23.50
C THR A 22 -18.26 18.29 -23.22
N PHE A 23 -17.51 17.88 -24.24
CA PHE A 23 -16.20 17.26 -24.06
C PHE A 23 -15.18 18.19 -23.43
N MET A 24 -15.19 19.49 -23.75
CA MET A 24 -14.33 20.49 -23.10
C MET A 24 -14.67 20.66 -21.61
N VAL A 25 -15.95 20.78 -21.26
CA VAL A 25 -16.37 20.91 -19.86
C VAL A 25 -16.06 19.64 -19.07
N TRP A 26 -16.33 18.46 -19.65
CA TRP A 26 -16.04 17.18 -19.03
C TRP A 26 -14.52 16.95 -18.87
N GLY A 27 -13.74 17.24 -19.90
CA GLY A 27 -12.27 17.17 -19.84
C GLY A 27 -11.68 18.16 -18.83
N TRP A 28 -12.22 19.38 -18.75
CA TRP A 28 -11.81 20.36 -17.76
C TRP A 28 -12.15 19.92 -16.33
N TYR A 29 -13.35 19.39 -16.10
CA TYR A 29 -13.77 18.87 -14.80
C TYR A 29 -12.86 17.73 -14.32
N ASN A 30 -12.67 16.70 -15.15
CA ASN A 30 -11.81 15.55 -14.82
C ASN A 30 -10.35 15.98 -14.58
N TRP A 31 -9.84 16.91 -15.39
CA TRP A 31 -8.48 17.43 -15.22
C TRP A 31 -8.33 18.22 -13.91
N HIS A 32 -9.33 19.03 -13.55
CA HIS A 32 -9.26 19.84 -12.34
C HIS A 32 -9.35 18.99 -11.06
N GLU A 33 -10.20 17.95 -11.05
CA GLU A 33 -10.26 17.00 -9.94
C GLU A 33 -8.93 16.26 -9.78
N LYS A 34 -8.40 15.64 -10.85
CA LYS A 34 -7.11 14.92 -10.77
C LYS A 34 -5.98 15.82 -10.27
N ARG A 35 -5.92 17.07 -10.76
CA ARG A 35 -4.92 18.03 -10.33
C ARG A 35 -5.09 18.48 -8.87
N GLN A 36 -6.32 18.66 -8.39
CA GLN A 36 -6.57 18.97 -6.99
C GLN A 36 -6.19 17.82 -6.06
N TYR A 37 -6.36 16.57 -6.50
CA TYR A 37 -5.88 15.40 -5.78
C TYR A 37 -4.34 15.32 -5.76
N GLU A 38 -3.68 15.56 -6.90
CA GLU A 38 -2.22 15.66 -6.99
C GLU A 38 -1.66 16.77 -6.07
N ASP A 39 -2.33 17.93 -6.05
CA ASP A 39 -1.93 19.06 -5.21
C ASP A 39 -2.26 18.82 -3.71
N TYR A 40 -3.29 18.03 -3.37
CA TYR A 40 -3.60 17.65 -1.99
C TYR A 40 -2.58 16.64 -1.44
N ILE A 41 -2.16 15.69 -2.28
CA ILE A 41 -1.08 14.73 -1.99
C ILE A 41 0.25 15.39 -2.36
N THR A 42 0.54 16.52 -1.71
CA THR A 42 1.83 17.18 -1.86
C THR A 42 2.96 16.22 -1.50
N ASN A 43 4.13 16.44 -2.11
CA ASN A 43 5.30 15.60 -1.96
C ASN A 43 5.66 15.26 -0.50
N SER A 44 5.43 16.19 0.43
CA SER A 44 5.70 15.99 1.86
C SER A 44 4.76 14.99 2.53
N MET A 45 3.46 15.00 2.22
CA MET A 45 2.52 14.05 2.84
C MET A 45 2.80 12.62 2.39
N MET A 46 3.02 12.41 1.09
CA MET A 46 3.32 11.08 0.57
C MET A 46 4.67 10.56 1.08
N SER A 47 5.68 11.41 1.13
CA SER A 47 6.98 11.01 1.65
C SER A 47 6.91 10.62 3.12
N ASP A 48 6.16 11.39 3.91
CA ASP A 48 6.04 11.11 5.34
C ASP A 48 5.21 9.83 5.57
N ASP A 49 4.15 9.60 4.79
CA ASP A 49 3.38 8.35 4.86
C ASP A 49 4.22 7.12 4.43
N LEU A 50 4.95 7.19 3.31
CA LEU A 50 5.80 6.07 2.88
C LEU A 50 6.98 5.84 3.84
N TRP A 51 7.49 6.89 4.48
CA TRP A 51 8.45 6.76 5.58
C TRP A 51 7.86 5.94 6.75
N HIS A 52 6.59 6.15 7.07
CA HIS A 52 5.92 5.41 8.12
C HIS A 52 5.80 3.92 7.81
N VAL A 53 5.71 3.50 6.54
CA VAL A 53 5.77 2.08 6.16
C VAL A 53 7.12 1.49 6.55
N SER A 54 8.20 2.20 6.25
CA SER A 54 9.56 1.77 6.59
C SER A 54 9.78 1.66 8.09
N HIS A 55 9.42 2.71 8.83
CA HIS A 55 9.56 2.73 10.27
C HIS A 55 8.72 1.64 10.95
N SER A 56 7.49 1.42 10.47
CA SER A 56 6.63 0.36 11.01
C SER A 56 7.20 -1.04 10.71
N SER A 57 7.84 -1.23 9.55
CA SER A 57 8.51 -2.49 9.19
C SER A 57 9.70 -2.78 10.13
N GLU A 58 10.51 -1.76 10.41
CA GLU A 58 11.64 -1.84 11.36
C GLU A 58 11.15 -2.14 12.78
N GLU A 59 10.14 -1.42 13.28
CA GLU A 59 9.57 -1.66 14.61
C GLU A 59 8.97 -3.07 14.73
N ALA A 60 8.19 -3.51 13.73
CA ALA A 60 7.62 -4.85 13.72
C ALA A 60 8.69 -5.95 13.69
N MET A 61 9.76 -5.75 12.91
CA MET A 61 10.93 -6.63 12.89
C MET A 61 11.57 -6.73 14.27
N ASN A 62 11.88 -5.60 14.91
CA ASN A 62 12.52 -5.57 16.24
C ASN A 62 11.67 -6.26 17.32
N VAL A 63 10.35 -6.02 17.33
CA VAL A 63 9.43 -6.70 18.26
C VAL A 63 9.40 -8.20 17.99
N MET A 64 9.36 -8.61 16.72
CA MET A 64 9.34 -10.03 16.35
C MET A 64 10.64 -10.75 16.72
N GLU A 65 11.81 -10.11 16.55
CA GLU A 65 13.10 -10.64 16.98
C GLU A 65 13.14 -10.90 18.49
N ASP A 66 12.62 -9.96 19.29
CA ASP A 66 12.51 -10.10 20.75
C ASP A 66 11.59 -11.27 21.13
N VAL A 67 10.41 -11.36 20.50
CA VAL A 67 9.45 -12.45 20.69
C VAL A 67 10.06 -13.82 20.37
N ILE A 68 10.81 -13.94 19.26
CA ILE A 68 11.49 -15.19 18.86
C ILE A 68 12.63 -15.52 19.82
N THR A 69 13.42 -14.53 20.22
CA THR A 69 14.59 -14.71 21.10
C THR A 69 14.15 -15.15 22.50
N THR A 70 13.14 -14.49 23.06
CA THR A 70 12.60 -14.82 24.38
C THR A 70 11.69 -16.05 24.35
N LYS A 71 11.20 -16.44 23.16
CA LYS A 71 10.16 -17.46 22.96
C LYS A 71 8.89 -17.16 23.74
N THR A 72 8.62 -15.90 24.01
CA THR A 72 7.45 -15.43 24.74
C THR A 72 6.81 -14.28 24.01
N ILE A 73 5.48 -14.20 24.06
CA ILE A 73 4.74 -13.05 23.56
C ILE A 73 3.91 -12.44 24.69
N THR A 74 4.04 -11.12 24.87
CA THR A 74 3.21 -10.35 25.78
C THR A 74 2.01 -9.70 25.07
N PRO A 75 0.96 -9.33 25.80
CA PRO A 75 -0.15 -8.57 25.24
C PRO A 75 0.32 -7.26 24.57
N GLU A 76 1.29 -6.56 25.16
CA GLU A 76 1.83 -5.30 24.64
C GLU A 76 2.58 -5.50 23.32
N GLN A 77 3.37 -6.58 23.20
CA GLN A 77 4.05 -6.93 21.96
C GLN A 77 3.03 -7.30 20.86
N ALA A 78 1.99 -8.08 21.19
CA ALA A 78 0.92 -8.39 20.25
C ALA A 78 0.18 -7.12 19.79
N SER A 79 -0.16 -6.23 20.72
CA SER A 79 -0.78 -4.94 20.41
C SER A 79 0.10 -4.06 19.51
N ALA A 80 1.40 -3.99 19.81
CA ALA A 80 2.36 -3.26 19.00
C ALA A 80 2.43 -3.80 17.57
N LEU A 81 2.60 -5.13 17.42
CA LEU A 81 2.63 -5.78 16.10
C LEU A 81 1.35 -5.49 15.32
N SER A 82 0.18 -5.64 15.95
CA SER A 82 -1.11 -5.34 15.31
C SER A 82 -1.17 -3.91 14.76
N ARG A 83 -0.73 -2.93 15.56
CA ARG A 83 -0.70 -1.52 15.16
C ARG A 83 0.26 -1.28 13.99
N GLU A 84 1.48 -1.82 14.06
CA GLU A 84 2.48 -1.60 13.01
C GLU A 84 2.05 -2.24 11.68
N PHE A 85 1.53 -3.46 11.71
CA PHE A 85 0.99 -4.12 10.50
C PHE A 85 -0.27 -3.41 9.96
N SER A 86 -1.13 -2.87 10.83
CA SER A 86 -2.28 -2.06 10.38
C SER A 86 -1.81 -0.83 9.63
N ARG A 87 -0.75 -0.16 10.11
CA ARG A 87 -0.20 1.01 9.44
C ARG A 87 0.40 0.66 8.08
N ILE A 88 1.15 -0.44 7.99
CA ILE A 88 1.68 -0.94 6.71
C ILE A 88 0.53 -1.23 5.74
N HIS A 89 -0.49 -1.96 6.17
CA HIS A 89 -1.68 -2.26 5.37
C HIS A 89 -2.36 -1.00 4.83
N GLU A 90 -2.70 -0.05 5.70
CA GLU A 90 -3.45 1.16 5.34
C GLU A 90 -2.69 2.03 4.32
N LEU A 91 -1.39 2.22 4.56
CA LEU A 91 -0.58 3.11 3.73
C LEU A 91 -0.24 2.46 2.40
N THR A 92 0.13 1.18 2.37
CA THR A 92 0.33 0.47 1.11
C THR A 92 -0.95 0.45 0.29
N TRP A 93 -2.09 0.03 0.88
CA TRP A 93 -3.40 0.03 0.20
C TRP A 93 -3.75 1.39 -0.42
N LYS A 94 -3.58 2.46 0.35
CA LYS A 94 -3.86 3.84 -0.09
C LYS A 94 -3.05 4.21 -1.33
N TYR A 95 -1.75 3.94 -1.34
CA TYR A 95 -0.89 4.33 -2.46
C TYR A 95 -0.99 3.36 -3.65
N GLU A 96 -1.31 2.09 -3.42
CA GLU A 96 -1.65 1.16 -4.50
C GLU A 96 -2.89 1.62 -5.25
N ALA A 97 -3.97 1.97 -4.53
CA ALA A 97 -5.19 2.51 -5.13
C ALA A 97 -4.92 3.81 -5.92
N MET A 98 -4.00 4.64 -5.41
CA MET A 98 -3.57 5.86 -6.09
C MET A 98 -2.79 5.57 -7.38
N ALA A 99 -1.94 4.54 -7.40
CA ALA A 99 -1.20 4.14 -8.59
C ALA A 99 -2.14 3.70 -9.71
N HIS A 100 -3.22 3.00 -9.36
CA HIS A 100 -4.30 2.63 -10.26
C HIS A 100 -5.05 3.85 -10.79
N GLU A 101 -5.48 4.78 -9.93
CA GLU A 101 -6.26 5.97 -10.34
C GLU A 101 -5.49 6.91 -11.29
N PHE A 102 -4.16 6.94 -11.17
CA PHE A 102 -3.28 7.73 -12.04
C PHE A 102 -2.78 6.97 -13.28
N ASP A 103 -3.28 5.76 -13.55
CA ASP A 103 -2.84 4.89 -14.66
C ASP A 103 -1.29 4.72 -14.68
N ARG A 104 -0.64 4.76 -13.51
CA ARG A 104 0.81 4.61 -13.36
C ARG A 104 1.25 3.15 -13.37
N VAL A 105 0.29 2.26 -13.18
CA VAL A 105 0.43 0.82 -13.31
C VAL A 105 -0.69 0.31 -14.20
N GLY A 106 -0.35 -0.57 -15.13
CA GLY A 106 -1.32 -1.20 -16.03
C GLY A 106 -0.98 -2.65 -16.27
N GLU A 107 -1.87 -3.37 -16.96
CA GLU A 107 -1.73 -4.79 -17.32
C GLU A 107 -0.43 -5.13 -18.09
N ARG A 108 0.28 -4.11 -18.59
CA ARG A 108 1.43 -4.25 -19.49
C ARG A 108 2.74 -4.68 -18.83
N ASP A 109 2.89 -4.49 -17.53
CA ASP A 109 4.16 -4.72 -16.84
C ASP A 109 4.25 -6.10 -16.16
N ASP A 110 3.22 -6.96 -16.27
CA ASP A 110 3.12 -8.30 -15.65
C ASP A 110 3.39 -8.33 -14.12
N LEU A 111 3.54 -7.15 -13.54
CA LEU A 111 3.85 -6.83 -12.15
C LEU A 111 2.89 -5.73 -11.71
N GLY A 112 1.61 -5.87 -12.09
CA GLY A 112 0.58 -4.97 -11.63
C GLY A 112 0.65 -4.94 -10.11
N ILE A 113 0.90 -3.76 -9.54
CA ILE A 113 0.84 -3.54 -8.10
C ILE A 113 -0.48 -4.16 -7.61
N GLY A 114 -0.33 -5.28 -6.92
CA GLY A 114 -1.38 -6.15 -6.42
C GLY A 114 -1.37 -6.09 -4.91
N SER A 115 -2.49 -6.40 -4.29
CA SER A 115 -2.70 -6.18 -2.86
C SER A 115 -1.88 -7.10 -1.94
N GLU A 116 -0.88 -7.86 -2.40
CA GLU A 116 -0.29 -8.95 -1.61
C GLU A 116 0.36 -8.45 -0.32
N THR A 117 1.19 -7.42 -0.38
CA THR A 117 1.78 -6.78 0.81
C THR A 117 0.70 -6.24 1.74
N SER A 118 -0.27 -5.51 1.18
CA SER A 118 -1.36 -4.93 1.96
C SER A 118 -2.23 -6.01 2.63
N LEU A 119 -2.61 -7.07 1.91
CA LEU A 119 -3.39 -8.20 2.42
C LEU A 119 -2.63 -8.96 3.49
N ALA A 120 -1.37 -9.32 3.23
CA ALA A 120 -0.53 -10.01 4.20
C ALA A 120 -0.40 -9.19 5.49
N ALA A 121 -0.12 -7.89 5.38
CA ALA A 121 -0.08 -6.99 6.53
C ALA A 121 -1.44 -6.93 7.26
N GLY A 122 -2.55 -6.83 6.53
CA GLY A 122 -3.90 -6.80 7.10
C GLY A 122 -4.28 -8.07 7.87
N ASP A 123 -3.92 -9.24 7.35
CA ASP A 123 -4.19 -10.53 7.98
C ASP A 123 -3.34 -10.72 9.24
N ILE A 124 -2.06 -10.36 9.16
CA ILE A 124 -1.15 -10.39 10.32
C ILE A 124 -1.62 -9.39 11.40
N ALA A 125 -2.05 -8.19 11.00
CA ALA A 125 -2.59 -7.19 11.91
C ALA A 125 -3.80 -7.70 12.68
N ARG A 126 -4.72 -8.39 12.00
CA ARG A 126 -5.90 -9.01 12.60
C ARG A 126 -5.53 -10.14 13.56
N TYR A 127 -4.59 -10.99 13.17
CA TYR A 127 -4.09 -12.06 14.02
C TYR A 127 -3.55 -11.51 15.34
N PHE A 128 -2.66 -10.52 15.29
CA PHE A 128 -2.06 -9.96 16.49
C PHE A 128 -3.05 -9.12 17.32
N LYS A 129 -4.07 -8.54 16.68
CA LYS A 129 -5.16 -7.87 17.40
C LYS A 129 -5.92 -8.87 18.27
N ASN A 130 -6.40 -9.95 17.66
CA ASN A 130 -7.14 -10.99 18.36
C ASN A 130 -6.29 -11.61 19.46
N LEU A 131 -5.02 -11.89 19.15
CA LEU A 131 -4.08 -12.41 20.13
C LEU A 131 -3.90 -11.43 21.32
N SER A 132 -3.77 -10.13 21.06
CA SER A 132 -3.67 -9.11 22.12
C SER A 132 -4.92 -9.07 22.99
N ASP A 133 -6.11 -9.20 22.40
CA ASP A 133 -7.39 -9.18 23.13
C ASP A 133 -7.57 -10.45 24.00
N GLU A 134 -7.03 -11.58 23.55
CA GLU A 134 -7.10 -12.88 24.25
C GLU A 134 -5.99 -13.09 25.28
N LEU A 135 -4.84 -12.44 25.11
CA LEU A 135 -3.72 -12.53 26.04
C LEU A 135 -4.00 -11.68 27.29
N GLY A 136 -4.28 -12.33 28.40
CA GLY A 136 -4.33 -11.67 29.72
C GLY A 136 -2.95 -11.47 30.36
N GLU A 137 -1.95 -12.24 29.95
CA GLU A 137 -0.58 -12.22 30.46
C GLU A 137 0.39 -12.78 29.41
N SER A 138 1.70 -12.65 29.64
CA SER A 138 2.73 -13.19 28.75
C SER A 138 2.60 -14.71 28.61
N LYS A 139 2.65 -15.21 27.37
CA LYS A 139 2.59 -16.65 27.08
C LYS A 139 3.84 -17.14 26.39
N GLN A 140 4.24 -18.36 26.72
CA GLN A 140 5.30 -19.05 26.01
C GLN A 140 4.79 -19.53 24.65
N ILE A 141 5.58 -19.28 23.60
CA ILE A 141 5.23 -19.67 22.24
C ILE A 141 5.52 -21.16 22.08
N PRO A 142 4.53 -21.97 21.66
CA PRO A 142 4.75 -23.37 21.33
C PRO A 142 5.78 -23.52 20.21
N GLU A 143 6.67 -24.52 20.31
CA GLU A 143 7.75 -24.73 19.34
C GLU A 143 7.23 -24.97 17.91
N ASP A 144 6.04 -25.57 17.77
CA ASP A 144 5.34 -25.76 16.50
C ASP A 144 4.84 -24.44 15.88
N LYS A 145 4.62 -23.41 16.70
CA LYS A 145 4.21 -22.07 16.25
C LYS A 145 5.38 -21.15 15.95
N LEU A 146 6.59 -21.42 16.45
CA LEU A 146 7.78 -20.56 16.23
C LEU A 146 8.09 -20.32 14.75
N LYS A 147 7.87 -21.32 13.88
CA LYS A 147 8.08 -21.18 12.43
C LYS A 147 7.22 -20.07 11.82
N ARG A 148 6.03 -19.82 12.37
CA ARG A 148 5.13 -18.76 11.89
C ARG A 148 5.65 -17.38 12.28
N TYR A 149 6.09 -17.23 13.52
CA TYR A 149 6.73 -16.00 13.99
C TYR A 149 8.00 -15.70 13.20
N GLN A 150 8.81 -16.72 12.88
CA GLN A 150 9.97 -16.60 11.99
C GLN A 150 9.58 -16.19 10.57
N SER A 151 8.46 -16.69 10.05
CA SER A 151 7.97 -16.29 8.73
C SER A 151 7.53 -14.82 8.71
N VAL A 152 6.87 -14.37 9.78
CA VAL A 152 6.51 -12.95 9.96
C VAL A 152 7.77 -12.08 10.07
N LEU A 153 8.81 -12.54 10.80
CA LEU A 153 10.10 -11.84 10.85
C LEU A 153 10.75 -11.73 9.47
N ASN A 154 10.72 -12.81 8.68
CA ASN A 154 11.27 -12.79 7.32
C ASN A 154 10.52 -11.81 6.41
N LEU A 155 9.19 -11.67 6.58
CA LEU A 155 8.40 -10.68 5.85
C LEU A 155 8.81 -9.24 6.23
N THR A 156 8.82 -8.92 7.53
CA THR A 156 9.12 -7.56 7.98
C THR A 156 10.57 -7.15 7.72
N SER A 157 11.52 -8.08 7.85
CA SER A 157 12.91 -7.85 7.45
C SER A 157 13.06 -7.65 5.94
N GLY A 158 12.31 -8.40 5.13
CA GLY A 158 12.26 -8.19 3.67
C GLY A 158 11.73 -6.81 3.29
N TRP A 159 10.63 -6.37 3.92
CA TRP A 159 10.08 -5.03 3.70
C TRP A 159 11.04 -3.92 4.12
N TYR A 160 11.67 -4.07 5.29
CA TYR A 160 12.70 -3.12 5.73
C TYR A 160 13.89 -3.08 4.77
N GLN A 161 14.32 -4.23 4.23
CA GLN A 161 15.41 -4.29 3.26
C GLN A 161 15.03 -3.61 1.93
N VAL A 162 13.77 -3.75 1.49
CA VAL A 162 13.28 -3.00 0.32
C VAL A 162 13.42 -1.50 0.52
N ASP A 163 13.17 -0.99 1.72
CA ASP A 163 13.40 0.43 2.02
C ASP A 163 14.88 0.79 1.81
N GLN A 164 15.79 -0.03 2.35
CA GLN A 164 17.22 0.22 2.23
C GLN A 164 17.69 0.16 0.77
N ASP A 165 17.12 -0.74 -0.03
CA ASP A 165 17.53 -0.99 -1.41
C ASP A 165 16.94 0.02 -2.41
N VAL A 166 15.65 0.35 -2.28
CA VAL A 166 14.95 1.27 -3.19
C VAL A 166 15.20 2.70 -2.78
N PHE A 167 15.17 2.98 -1.48
CA PHE A 167 15.37 4.31 -0.97
C PHE A 167 16.86 4.56 -0.63
N GLY A 168 17.48 3.78 0.24
CA GLY A 168 18.83 4.10 0.69
C GLY A 168 18.91 5.45 1.46
N PRO A 169 20.12 6.00 1.70
CA PRO A 169 20.33 7.01 2.75
C PRO A 169 19.72 8.40 2.47
N ASP A 170 19.68 8.85 1.21
CA ASP A 170 19.17 10.17 0.82
C ASP A 170 17.73 10.10 0.25
N THR A 171 17.08 8.96 0.47
CA THR A 171 15.71 8.59 0.07
C THR A 171 14.66 9.66 0.26
N MET A 172 14.56 10.05 1.53
CA MET A 172 13.47 10.89 1.99
C MET A 172 13.48 12.26 1.34
N GLU A 173 14.68 12.81 1.13
CA GLU A 173 14.85 14.09 0.46
C GLU A 173 14.48 13.97 -1.03
N ARG A 174 14.95 12.92 -1.71
CA ARG A 174 14.61 12.65 -3.12
C ARG A 174 13.12 12.40 -3.34
N LEU A 175 12.46 11.69 -2.42
CA LEU A 175 11.02 11.41 -2.50
C LEU A 175 10.20 12.67 -2.18
N LYS A 176 10.68 13.52 -1.26
CA LYS A 176 10.13 14.88 -1.01
C LYS A 176 10.31 15.81 -2.20
N GLU A 177 11.42 15.71 -2.92
CA GLU A 177 11.64 16.48 -4.14
C GLU A 177 10.77 15.99 -5.29
N SER A 178 10.66 14.66 -5.44
CA SER A 178 10.03 14.06 -6.62
C SER A 178 8.51 13.89 -6.50
N GLY A 179 8.00 13.68 -5.29
CA GLY A 179 6.59 13.51 -5.00
C GLY A 179 5.87 12.47 -5.86
N ILE A 180 4.58 12.71 -6.08
CA ILE A 180 3.69 11.83 -6.86
C ILE A 180 3.98 11.85 -8.36
N GLN A 181 4.71 12.87 -8.85
CA GLN A 181 5.02 13.01 -10.28
C GLN A 181 6.02 11.96 -10.78
N SER A 182 6.90 11.50 -9.89
CA SER A 182 7.92 10.48 -10.14
C SER A 182 7.37 9.07 -9.94
N ASP A 183 7.92 8.09 -10.65
CA ASP A 183 7.57 6.68 -10.46
C ASP A 183 8.37 6.03 -9.31
N LEU A 184 9.19 6.79 -8.57
CA LEU A 184 10.01 6.26 -7.48
C LEU A 184 9.18 5.58 -6.37
N TRP A 185 8.03 6.16 -6.02
CA TRP A 185 7.13 5.57 -5.03
C TRP A 185 6.41 4.33 -5.58
N VAL A 186 6.12 4.31 -6.89
CA VAL A 186 5.57 3.13 -7.58
C VAL A 186 6.60 1.99 -7.57
N GLN A 187 7.86 2.29 -7.87
CA GLN A 187 8.96 1.33 -7.81
C GLN A 187 9.13 0.74 -6.42
N TYR A 188 8.99 1.56 -5.38
CA TYR A 188 9.00 1.10 -4.00
C TYR A 188 7.87 0.13 -3.69
N LEU A 189 6.63 0.49 -4.03
CA LEU A 189 5.48 -0.40 -3.85
C LEU A 189 5.66 -1.72 -4.61
N MET A 190 6.14 -1.68 -5.86
CA MET A 190 6.45 -2.89 -6.64
C MET A 190 7.52 -3.76 -5.97
N ALA A 191 8.56 -3.14 -5.40
CA ALA A 191 9.61 -3.86 -4.70
C ALA A 191 9.09 -4.52 -3.42
N LEU A 192 8.22 -3.83 -2.65
CA LEU A 192 7.53 -4.41 -1.50
C LEU A 192 6.71 -5.63 -1.92
N GLN A 193 5.93 -5.51 -2.99
CA GLN A 193 5.12 -6.61 -3.51
C GLN A 193 5.97 -7.82 -3.91
N LYS A 194 7.04 -7.57 -4.65
CA LYS A 194 7.98 -8.63 -5.04
C LYS A 194 8.64 -9.28 -3.82
N SER A 195 9.01 -8.51 -2.80
CA SER A 195 9.55 -9.05 -1.56
C SER A 195 8.53 -9.92 -0.84
N THR A 196 7.27 -9.48 -0.75
CA THR A 196 6.18 -10.26 -0.15
C THR A 196 5.99 -11.58 -0.89
N ILE A 197 5.86 -11.55 -2.21
CA ILE A 197 5.66 -12.75 -3.04
C ILE A 197 6.82 -13.73 -2.84
N ASN A 198 8.07 -13.28 -2.97
CA ASN A 198 9.24 -14.15 -2.80
C ASN A 198 9.27 -14.81 -1.41
N THR A 199 9.03 -14.03 -0.35
CA THR A 199 9.04 -14.55 1.01
C THR A 199 7.90 -15.53 1.25
N VAL A 200 6.72 -15.28 0.68
CA VAL A 200 5.56 -16.17 0.80
C VAL A 200 5.76 -17.48 0.03
N GLU A 201 6.35 -17.43 -1.17
CA GLU A 201 6.67 -18.62 -1.99
C GLU A 201 7.71 -19.53 -1.31
N ASP A 202 8.63 -18.96 -0.53
CA ASP A 202 9.69 -19.70 0.17
C ASP A 202 9.24 -20.34 1.51
N ILE A 203 7.99 -20.12 1.95
CA ILE A 203 7.43 -20.76 3.14
C ILE A 203 6.86 -22.13 2.77
N PRO A 204 7.34 -23.26 3.35
CA PRO A 204 6.97 -24.63 2.95
C PRO A 204 5.61 -25.09 3.49
N VAL A 205 4.61 -24.22 3.42
CA VAL A 205 3.22 -24.53 3.69
C VAL A 205 2.46 -23.97 2.50
N THR A 206 1.62 -24.77 1.86
CA THR A 206 0.61 -24.28 0.92
C THR A 206 -0.08 -23.08 1.56
N VAL A 207 0.29 -21.89 1.11
CA VAL A 207 -0.26 -20.63 1.58
C VAL A 207 -1.65 -20.51 0.95
N GLU A 208 -2.63 -21.19 1.56
CA GLU A 208 -3.90 -20.51 1.76
C GLU A 208 -3.52 -19.28 2.57
N ILE A 209 -3.55 -18.11 1.92
CA ILE A 209 -3.21 -16.77 2.44
C ILE A 209 -3.51 -16.75 3.94
N LEU A 210 -2.44 -16.96 4.73
CA LEU A 210 -2.44 -17.16 6.17
C LEU A 210 -3.84 -17.41 6.76
N ASP A 211 -4.40 -18.61 6.59
CA ASP A 211 -5.68 -18.98 7.21
C ASP A 211 -5.52 -19.01 8.74
N PHE A 212 -5.67 -17.83 9.35
CA PHE A 212 -5.75 -17.64 10.79
C PHE A 212 -7.16 -17.94 11.31
N ASP A 213 -8.17 -18.08 10.44
CA ASP A 213 -9.55 -18.44 10.82
C ASP A 213 -9.62 -19.89 11.33
N ALA A 214 -8.72 -20.76 10.89
CA ALA A 214 -8.52 -22.10 11.44
C ALA A 214 -8.08 -22.15 12.93
N TYR A 215 -7.85 -21.01 13.60
CA TYR A 215 -7.41 -20.93 15.00
C TYR A 215 -8.49 -20.46 15.99
N LEU A 216 -9.73 -20.27 15.52
CA LEU A 216 -10.91 -20.02 16.36
C LEU A 216 -11.70 -21.29 16.74
N GLU A 217 -11.16 -22.49 16.43
CA GLU A 217 -11.69 -23.79 16.88
C GLU A 217 -10.90 -24.38 18.06
#